data_AF-A0A0F7S7K0-F1
#
_entry.id   AF-A0A0F7S7K0-F1
#
_cell.length_a   1.000
_cell.length_b   1.000
_cell.length_c   1.000
_cell.angle_alpha   90.00
_cell.angle_beta   90.00
_cell.angle_gamma   90.00
#
_symmetry.space_group_name_H-M   'P 1'
#
loop_
_entity.id
_entity.type
_entity.pdbx_description
1 polymer ?
#
loop_
_entity_poly.entity_id
_entity_poly.type
_entity_poly.pdbx_seq_one_letter_code
_entity_poly.pdbx_strand_id
1 'polypeptide(L)'
;MVLEWTLHVVWTQYANNISRDCIVLVRGPKHHLKRLNAPSSWMLDKLSGTYAPRPSNGPHKLREALPLVDRQKTEDGISQYWSKAVGSSRKAYSAYSLDPNSPQHWTSTAQTKHGKILLRNRLKYALTGREVNAITAQRLIKIDGKVRTDPTYPTGFQDVVSIEKSGEHFRILYDVKGRFIVHRITAEEATYKLLKVKKVQLGARGVPHIVTHDGRTIRYPDPAIKVNDTVRFDIESQKILDFVAFDTGANVMVTGGRNQGRAGIITGRERHLGGFDIVHIRDVLGRDFSTRLSNVFVIGTNGKPMISMPRGGGVKLTITEERDQRRRQKEARGQ
;
A
#
# COMPACT_ATOMS: atom_id res chain seq x y z
N MET A 1 -8.75 -20.04 -65.34
CA MET A 1 -8.30 -18.79 -64.66
C MET A 1 -9.37 -18.14 -63.76
N VAL A 2 -10.51 -18.77 -63.43
CA VAL A 2 -11.53 -18.19 -62.51
C VAL A 2 -11.67 -19.00 -61.20
N LEU A 3 -11.04 -20.18 -61.11
CA LEU A 3 -11.16 -21.08 -59.94
C LEU A 3 -10.01 -20.98 -58.92
N GLU A 4 -8.90 -20.33 -59.25
CA GLU A 4 -7.80 -20.11 -58.28
C GLU A 4 -7.96 -18.84 -57.44
N TRP A 5 -8.77 -17.88 -57.90
CA TRP A 5 -8.99 -16.62 -57.20
C TRP A 5 -10.07 -16.69 -56.11
N THR A 6 -11.00 -17.65 -56.20
CA THR A 6 -12.04 -17.83 -55.18
C THR A 6 -11.55 -18.55 -53.94
N LEU A 7 -10.56 -19.45 -54.05
CA LEU A 7 -9.97 -20.12 -52.89
C LEU A 7 -9.04 -19.20 -52.07
N HIS A 8 -8.30 -18.29 -52.72
CA HIS A 8 -7.39 -17.37 -52.02
C HIS A 8 -8.12 -16.31 -51.19
N VAL A 9 -9.26 -15.81 -51.68
CA VAL A 9 -10.08 -14.80 -50.97
C VAL A 9 -10.83 -15.42 -49.79
N VAL A 10 -11.32 -16.66 -49.92
CA VAL A 10 -11.98 -17.36 -48.81
C VAL A 10 -10.97 -17.72 -47.70
N TRP A 11 -9.73 -18.07 -48.05
CA TRP A 11 -8.69 -18.38 -47.05
C TRP A 11 -8.18 -17.13 -46.31
N THR A 12 -8.04 -15.99 -47.00
CA THR A 12 -7.64 -14.72 -46.36
C THR A 12 -8.75 -14.15 -45.46
N GLN A 13 -10.02 -14.44 -45.74
CA GLN A 13 -11.13 -14.03 -44.88
C GLN A 13 -11.30 -14.96 -43.66
N TYR A 14 -10.96 -16.25 -43.78
CA TYR A 14 -10.92 -17.18 -42.65
C TYR A 14 -9.73 -16.92 -41.70
N ALA A 15 -8.55 -16.61 -42.25
CA ALA A 15 -7.35 -16.32 -41.45
C ALA A 15 -7.46 -15.01 -40.65
N ASN A 16 -8.17 -14.01 -41.17
CA ASN A 16 -8.36 -12.72 -40.48
C ASN A 16 -9.38 -12.77 -39.33
N ASN A 17 -10.31 -13.74 -39.33
CA ASN A 17 -11.27 -13.92 -38.25
C ASN A 17 -10.71 -14.67 -37.03
N ILE A 18 -9.59 -15.38 -37.16
CA ILE A 18 -8.92 -16.06 -36.04
C ILE A 18 -8.13 -15.07 -35.17
N SER A 19 -7.86 -13.86 -35.66
CA SER A 19 -7.11 -12.82 -34.92
C SER A 19 -7.94 -12.07 -33.86
N ARG A 20 -9.26 -12.31 -33.77
CA ARG A 20 -10.17 -11.64 -32.85
C ARG A 20 -10.73 -12.51 -31.73
N ASP A 21 -10.36 -13.79 -31.68
CA ASP A 21 -10.50 -14.59 -30.47
C ASP A 21 -9.32 -14.28 -29.53
N CYS A 22 -9.28 -13.03 -29.06
CA CYS A 22 -8.59 -12.71 -27.82
C CYS A 22 -9.19 -13.63 -26.76
N ILE A 23 -8.47 -14.70 -26.41
CA ILE A 23 -8.81 -15.61 -25.34
C ILE A 23 -9.15 -14.74 -24.13
N VAL A 24 -10.45 -14.62 -23.85
CA VAL A 24 -10.95 -13.98 -22.63
C VAL A 24 -10.56 -14.96 -21.53
N LEU A 25 -9.32 -14.83 -21.03
CA LEU A 25 -8.81 -15.58 -19.90
C LEU A 25 -9.52 -15.11 -18.63
N VAL A 26 -10.82 -15.38 -18.51
CA VAL A 26 -11.52 -15.35 -17.22
C VAL A 26 -11.32 -16.73 -16.62
N ARG A 27 -10.09 -16.97 -16.13
CA ARG A 27 -9.71 -18.19 -15.44
C ARG A 27 -9.21 -17.82 -14.04
N GLY A 28 -10.14 -17.70 -13.10
CA GLY A 28 -9.87 -17.59 -11.67
C GLY A 28 -9.20 -16.31 -11.16
N PRO A 29 -8.77 -16.30 -9.89
CA PRO A 29 -8.11 -15.15 -9.27
C PRO A 29 -6.84 -14.72 -10.00
N LYS A 30 -6.70 -13.43 -10.29
CA LYS A 30 -5.49 -12.89 -10.93
C LYS A 30 -4.33 -12.86 -9.93
N HIS A 31 -3.22 -13.51 -10.27
CA HIS A 31 -2.00 -13.52 -9.45
C HIS A 31 -1.03 -12.37 -9.74
N HIS A 32 -1.24 -11.63 -10.83
CA HIS A 32 -0.34 -10.58 -11.29
C HIS A 32 -0.99 -9.20 -11.20
N LEU A 33 -0.18 -8.18 -10.92
CA LEU A 33 -0.56 -6.77 -10.96
C LEU A 33 0.37 -6.03 -11.93
N LYS A 34 -0.19 -5.40 -12.96
CA LYS A 34 0.58 -4.56 -13.88
C LYS A 34 0.98 -3.26 -13.17
N ARG A 35 2.19 -2.77 -13.43
CA ARG A 35 2.76 -1.59 -12.75
C ARG A 35 1.93 -0.34 -12.98
N LEU A 36 1.44 -0.15 -14.21
CA LEU A 36 0.54 0.96 -14.58
C LEU A 36 -0.79 0.95 -13.80
N ASN A 37 -1.25 -0.24 -13.39
CA ASN A 37 -2.50 -0.42 -12.65
C ASN A 37 -2.29 -0.46 -11.13
N ALA A 38 -1.05 -0.30 -10.66
CA ALA A 38 -0.74 -0.24 -9.24
C ALA A 38 -1.29 1.05 -8.62
N PRO A 39 -1.59 1.06 -7.30
CA PRO A 39 -2.02 2.26 -6.60
C PRO A 39 -1.00 3.41 -6.77
N SER A 40 -1.49 4.58 -7.16
CA SER A 40 -0.65 5.78 -7.33
C SER A 40 0.03 6.23 -6.03
N SER A 41 -0.57 5.91 -4.88
CA SER A 41 -0.02 6.17 -3.55
C SER A 41 1.31 5.46 -3.28
N TRP A 42 1.62 4.38 -4.02
CA TRP A 42 2.89 3.67 -3.92
C TRP A 42 4.03 4.43 -4.58
N MET A 43 3.75 5.37 -5.49
CA MET A 43 4.78 6.11 -6.24
C MET A 43 5.79 5.17 -6.92
N LEU A 44 5.28 4.14 -7.59
CA LEU A 44 6.08 3.35 -8.51
C LEU A 44 6.36 4.18 -9.76
N ASP A 45 7.60 4.12 -10.23
CA ASP A 45 7.98 4.68 -11.52
C ASP A 45 7.38 3.84 -12.66
N LYS A 46 7.25 4.44 -13.84
CA LYS A 46 6.58 3.79 -14.99
C LYS A 46 7.50 2.88 -15.80
N LEU A 47 8.83 3.06 -15.72
CA LEU A 47 9.78 2.54 -16.71
C LEU A 47 10.61 1.35 -16.20
N SER A 48 10.88 1.23 -14.90
CA SER A 48 11.78 0.20 -14.36
C SER A 48 11.21 -1.22 -14.33
N GLY A 49 10.01 -1.44 -14.87
CA GLY A 49 9.46 -2.79 -14.99
C GLY A 49 7.99 -2.83 -15.41
N THR A 50 7.58 -3.97 -15.93
CA THR A 50 6.20 -4.19 -16.41
C THR A 50 5.21 -4.49 -15.26
N TYR A 51 5.70 -5.09 -14.18
CA TYR A 51 4.88 -5.58 -13.07
C TYR A 51 5.14 -4.79 -11.77
N ALA A 52 4.11 -4.78 -10.92
CA ALA A 52 4.20 -4.35 -9.53
C ALA A 52 4.00 -5.57 -8.62
N PRO A 53 4.48 -5.53 -7.37
CA PRO A 53 4.14 -6.55 -6.40
C PRO A 53 2.64 -6.49 -6.15
N ARG A 54 2.01 -7.65 -6.25
CA ARG A 54 0.63 -7.83 -5.84
C ARG A 54 0.66 -8.18 -4.34
N PRO A 55 0.03 -7.39 -3.46
CA PRO A 55 -0.05 -7.73 -2.05
C PRO A 55 -0.78 -9.06 -1.89
N SER A 56 -0.32 -9.87 -0.95
CA SER A 56 -1.01 -11.11 -0.58
C SER A 56 -2.37 -10.79 0.05
N ASN A 57 -3.27 -11.77 0.06
CA ASN A 57 -4.55 -11.62 0.76
C ASN A 57 -4.24 -11.56 2.26
N GLY A 58 -4.64 -10.48 2.90
CA GLY A 58 -4.32 -10.24 4.30
C GLY A 58 -5.28 -9.24 4.94
N PRO A 59 -4.87 -8.61 6.05
CA PRO A 59 -5.75 -7.78 6.85
C PRO A 59 -6.30 -6.55 6.13
N HIS A 60 -5.48 -5.95 5.26
CA HIS A 60 -5.78 -4.72 4.55
C HIS A 60 -6.07 -4.94 3.07
N LYS A 61 -6.92 -4.10 2.49
CA LYS A 61 -7.28 -4.18 1.06
C LYS A 61 -6.09 -3.77 0.19
N LEU A 62 -6.01 -4.33 -1.03
CA LEU A 62 -4.93 -4.05 -1.99
C LEU A 62 -4.65 -2.56 -2.23
N ARG A 63 -5.69 -1.72 -2.34
CA ARG A 63 -5.55 -0.27 -2.59
C ARG A 63 -5.28 0.55 -1.32
N GLU A 64 -5.48 -0.05 -0.16
CA GLU A 64 -5.34 0.55 1.18
C GLU A 64 -4.15 -0.10 1.94
N ALA A 65 -3.24 -0.75 1.22
CA ALA A 65 -2.09 -1.44 1.78
C ALA A 65 -0.81 -1.11 1.01
N LEU A 66 0.31 -1.40 1.63
CA LEU A 66 1.67 -1.24 1.16
C LEU A 66 2.39 -2.59 1.37
N PRO A 67 2.84 -3.29 0.31
CA PRO A 67 3.60 -4.52 0.49
C PRO A 67 4.97 -4.25 1.16
N LEU A 68 5.71 -5.28 1.57
CA LEU A 68 7.09 -5.06 2.08
C LEU A 68 8.11 -4.88 0.95
N VAL A 69 7.90 -5.55 -0.19
CA VAL A 69 8.82 -5.63 -1.35
C VAL A 69 8.26 -5.00 -2.61
N ASP A 70 9.15 -4.63 -3.54
CA ASP A 70 8.89 -4.40 -4.98
C ASP A 70 9.30 -5.61 -5.81
N ARG A 71 8.41 -6.10 -6.67
CA ARG A 71 8.70 -7.19 -7.60
C ARG A 71 9.22 -6.59 -8.91
N GLN A 72 10.53 -6.33 -8.97
CA GLN A 72 11.22 -6.23 -10.26
C GLN A 72 11.52 -7.66 -10.72
N LYS A 73 10.78 -8.16 -11.72
CA LYS A 73 11.34 -9.22 -12.56
C LYS A 73 12.38 -8.52 -13.43
N THR A 74 13.67 -8.65 -13.13
CA THR A 74 14.69 -8.54 -14.18
C THR A 74 14.43 -9.66 -15.18
N GLU A 75 14.67 -9.39 -16.46
CA GLU A 75 14.32 -10.24 -17.59
C GLU A 75 15.07 -11.60 -17.57
N ASP A 76 16.01 -11.78 -16.65
CA ASP A 76 16.84 -12.98 -16.45
C ASP A 76 16.05 -14.27 -16.13
N GLY A 77 14.75 -14.15 -15.84
CA GLY A 77 13.88 -15.29 -15.52
C GLY A 77 13.30 -16.04 -16.73
N ILE A 78 13.50 -15.57 -17.97
CA ILE A 78 13.04 -16.29 -19.16
C ILE A 78 14.04 -17.39 -19.57
N SER A 79 15.32 -17.25 -19.21
CA SER A 79 16.37 -18.19 -19.65
C SER A 79 16.38 -19.55 -18.92
N GLN A 80 15.75 -19.69 -17.75
CA GLN A 80 15.78 -20.96 -17.01
C GLN A 80 14.58 -21.88 -17.29
N TYR A 81 13.52 -21.36 -17.89
CA TYR A 81 12.36 -22.18 -18.26
C TYR A 81 12.46 -22.79 -19.66
N TRP A 82 13.35 -22.27 -20.51
CA TRP A 82 13.63 -22.83 -21.85
C TRP A 82 14.66 -23.97 -21.82
N SER A 83 15.60 -24.01 -20.87
CA SER A 83 16.57 -25.12 -20.78
C SER A 83 16.00 -26.45 -20.32
N LYS A 84 14.78 -26.48 -19.77
CA LYS A 84 14.11 -27.73 -19.37
C LYS A 84 13.05 -28.23 -20.38
N ALA A 85 12.71 -27.42 -21.38
CA ALA A 85 11.69 -27.75 -22.38
C ALA A 85 12.28 -28.16 -23.75
N VAL A 86 13.59 -28.00 -23.96
CA VAL A 86 14.25 -28.46 -25.18
C VAL A 86 15.18 -29.61 -24.84
N GLY A 87 14.67 -30.82 -25.01
CA GLY A 87 15.46 -32.03 -25.00
C GLY A 87 16.57 -31.96 -26.04
N SER A 88 17.76 -32.39 -25.62
CA SER A 88 18.83 -32.99 -26.42
C SER A 88 18.77 -32.76 -27.94
N SER A 89 19.51 -31.76 -28.42
CA SER A 89 20.24 -31.85 -29.68
C SER A 89 21.30 -30.76 -29.75
N ARG A 90 22.56 -31.20 -29.62
CA ARG A 90 23.73 -30.40 -30.01
C ARG A 90 23.59 -30.04 -31.48
N LYS A 91 23.68 -28.77 -31.84
CA LYS A 91 24.33 -28.32 -33.08
C LYS A 91 24.63 -26.82 -33.02
N ALA A 92 25.90 -26.56 -33.31
CA ALA A 92 26.60 -25.31 -33.54
C ALA A 92 25.75 -24.12 -33.99
N TYR A 93 26.01 -22.96 -33.38
CA TYR A 93 26.08 -21.70 -34.13
C TYR A 93 27.38 -20.99 -33.80
N SER A 94 28.00 -20.58 -34.89
CA SER A 94 29.36 -20.14 -35.09
C SER A 94 29.67 -18.81 -34.38
N ALA A 95 30.92 -18.68 -33.98
CA ALA A 95 31.52 -17.46 -33.46
C ALA A 95 31.42 -16.32 -34.48
N TYR A 96 30.88 -15.18 -34.04
CA TYR A 96 31.13 -13.90 -34.66
C TYR A 96 32.15 -13.14 -33.81
N SER A 97 33.24 -12.78 -34.48
CA SER A 97 34.41 -12.05 -34.00
C SER A 97 34.04 -10.70 -33.37
N LEU A 98 34.57 -10.43 -32.19
CA LEU A 98 34.55 -9.10 -31.58
C LEU A 98 35.79 -8.33 -32.05
N ASP A 99 35.57 -7.21 -32.73
CA ASP A 99 36.61 -6.23 -33.04
C ASP A 99 37.15 -5.61 -31.74
N PRO A 100 38.47 -5.62 -31.49
CA PRO A 100 39.05 -5.14 -30.24
C PRO A 100 39.18 -3.61 -30.12
N ASN A 101 38.63 -2.83 -31.06
CA ASN A 101 38.89 -1.38 -31.14
C ASN A 101 37.66 -0.46 -31.14
N SER A 102 36.51 -0.93 -30.62
CA SER A 102 35.34 -0.05 -30.41
C SER A 102 35.49 0.78 -29.12
N PRO A 103 35.30 2.11 -29.14
CA PRO A 103 35.43 2.96 -27.95
C PRO A 103 34.41 2.55 -26.87
N GLN A 104 34.91 2.10 -25.73
CA GLN A 104 34.12 1.84 -24.52
C GLN A 104 33.58 3.16 -23.98
N HIS A 105 32.35 3.48 -24.37
CA HIS A 105 31.56 4.52 -23.73
C HIS A 105 31.13 4.00 -22.36
N TRP A 106 31.83 4.45 -21.32
CA TRP A 106 31.37 4.34 -19.94
C TRP A 106 30.16 5.27 -19.78
N THR A 107 28.96 4.82 -20.16
CA THR A 107 27.76 5.55 -19.77
C THR A 107 27.48 5.26 -18.31
N SER A 108 27.92 6.21 -17.48
CA SER A 108 27.47 6.53 -16.12
C SER A 108 26.46 5.57 -15.51
N THR A 109 26.79 5.04 -14.33
CA THR A 109 25.84 4.50 -13.35
C THR A 109 24.77 5.55 -13.07
N ALA A 110 23.71 5.54 -13.87
CA ALA A 110 22.58 6.41 -13.70
C ALA A 110 21.88 5.97 -12.42
N GLN A 111 22.11 6.74 -11.35
CA GLN A 111 21.36 6.67 -10.10
C GLN A 111 19.87 6.54 -10.40
N THR A 112 19.37 5.32 -10.31
CA THR A 112 18.01 5.01 -10.71
C THR A 112 17.10 5.57 -9.62
N LYS A 113 16.31 6.60 -9.95
CA LYS A 113 15.34 7.17 -9.01
C LYS A 113 14.25 6.13 -8.73
N HIS A 114 14.41 5.40 -7.63
CA HIS A 114 13.66 4.21 -7.27
C HIS A 114 12.19 4.48 -6.88
N GLY A 115 11.25 3.76 -7.51
CA GLY A 115 9.82 3.72 -7.18
C GLY A 115 9.53 2.91 -5.92
N LYS A 116 8.63 3.39 -5.05
CA LYS A 116 8.63 3.09 -3.60
C LYS A 116 7.77 1.93 -3.13
N ILE A 117 8.20 1.18 -2.10
CA ILE A 117 7.30 0.28 -1.32
C ILE A 117 7.54 0.44 0.20
N LEU A 118 8.18 -0.44 0.99
CA LEU A 118 8.53 -0.11 2.40
C LEU A 118 10.05 -0.16 2.66
N LEU A 119 10.63 -1.36 2.69
CA LEU A 119 12.03 -1.58 3.12
C LEU A 119 13.07 -0.99 2.16
N ARG A 120 12.85 -1.15 0.86
CA ARG A 120 13.78 -0.68 -0.17
C ARG A 120 13.78 0.84 -0.33
N ASN A 121 12.62 1.47 -0.26
CA ASN A 121 12.46 2.81 -0.81
C ASN A 121 12.03 3.89 0.20
N ARG A 122 11.37 3.48 1.28
CA ARG A 122 11.06 4.39 2.39
C ARG A 122 12.20 4.36 3.39
N LEU A 123 12.58 3.15 3.79
CA LEU A 123 13.62 2.93 4.80
C LEU A 123 15.03 2.80 4.21
N LYS A 124 15.15 2.41 2.93
CA LYS A 124 16.44 2.27 2.21
C LYS A 124 17.41 1.24 2.82
N TYR A 125 16.90 0.18 3.45
CA TYR A 125 17.72 -0.94 3.93
C TYR A 125 18.10 -1.95 2.84
N ALA A 126 17.40 -1.92 1.70
CA ALA A 126 17.65 -2.80 0.57
C ALA A 126 17.70 -1.99 -0.72
N LEU A 127 18.49 -2.45 -1.67
CA LEU A 127 18.60 -1.91 -3.03
C LEU A 127 17.81 -2.76 -4.03
N THR A 128 17.70 -4.07 -3.82
CA THR A 128 17.03 -5.01 -4.73
C THR A 128 15.93 -5.83 -4.04
N GLY A 129 15.01 -6.40 -4.83
CA GLY A 129 13.97 -7.30 -4.30
C GLY A 129 14.53 -8.59 -3.68
N ARG A 130 15.71 -9.06 -4.14
CA ARG A 130 16.39 -10.23 -3.57
C ARG A 130 16.87 -9.97 -2.15
N GLU A 131 17.44 -8.80 -1.89
CA GLU A 131 17.85 -8.39 -0.55
C GLU A 131 16.66 -8.29 0.41
N VAL A 132 15.52 -7.76 -0.05
CA VAL A 132 14.30 -7.73 0.78
C VAL A 132 13.86 -9.13 1.18
N ASN A 133 13.89 -10.09 0.25
CA ASN A 133 13.58 -11.49 0.56
C ASN A 133 14.58 -12.08 1.56
N ALA A 134 15.87 -11.73 1.46
CA ALA A 134 16.87 -12.16 2.43
C ALA A 134 16.59 -11.59 3.83
N ILE A 135 16.24 -10.30 3.92
CA ILE A 135 15.89 -9.63 5.19
C ILE A 135 14.63 -10.26 5.82
N THR A 136 13.58 -10.52 5.03
CA THR A 136 12.34 -11.12 5.56
C THR A 136 12.56 -12.59 5.94
N ALA A 137 13.40 -13.33 5.21
CA ALA A 137 13.76 -14.72 5.53
C ALA A 137 14.54 -14.84 6.85
N GLN A 138 15.35 -13.83 7.20
CA GLN A 138 16.06 -13.76 8.48
C GLN A 138 15.14 -13.49 9.69
N ARG A 139 13.82 -13.34 9.49
CA ARG A 139 12.83 -13.17 10.56
C ARG A 139 13.02 -11.91 11.43
N LEU A 140 13.76 -10.92 10.93
CA LEU A 140 14.09 -9.68 11.65
C LEU A 140 12.94 -8.67 11.71
N ILE A 141 11.95 -8.81 10.82
CA ILE A 141 10.85 -7.87 10.67
C ILE A 141 9.62 -8.42 11.39
N LYS A 142 9.14 -7.65 12.35
CA LYS A 142 7.88 -7.89 13.04
C LYS A 142 6.85 -6.86 12.61
N ILE A 143 5.65 -7.34 12.28
CA ILE A 143 4.48 -6.50 12.03
C ILE A 143 3.42 -6.86 13.07
N ASP A 144 2.98 -5.87 13.83
CA ASP A 144 2.13 -6.03 15.01
C ASP A 144 2.66 -7.13 15.94
N GLY A 145 3.95 -7.06 16.29
CA GLY A 145 4.61 -8.03 17.19
C GLY A 145 4.84 -9.43 16.60
N LYS A 146 4.27 -9.74 15.42
CA LYS A 146 4.41 -11.05 14.76
C LYS A 146 5.46 -10.98 13.66
N VAL A 147 6.38 -11.95 13.66
CA VAL A 147 7.37 -12.09 12.59
C VAL A 147 6.64 -12.37 11.26
N ARG A 148 6.97 -11.59 10.23
CA ARG A 148 6.43 -11.80 8.87
C ARG A 148 7.56 -12.05 7.89
N THR A 149 7.53 -13.24 7.28
CA THR A 149 8.49 -13.66 6.26
C THR A 149 8.01 -13.33 4.84
N ASP A 150 6.70 -13.18 4.64
CA ASP A 150 6.10 -12.86 3.34
C ASP A 150 6.48 -11.45 2.88
N PRO A 151 7.27 -11.31 1.80
CA PRO A 151 7.67 -10.01 1.28
C PRO A 151 6.50 -9.22 0.64
N THR A 152 5.39 -9.88 0.31
CA THR A 152 4.19 -9.25 -0.25
C THR A 152 3.08 -9.01 0.78
N TYR A 153 3.40 -9.15 2.07
CA TYR A 153 2.44 -8.93 3.15
C TYR A 153 1.84 -7.51 3.07
N PRO A 154 0.50 -7.35 3.08
CA PRO A 154 -0.15 -6.04 2.99
C PRO A 154 -0.07 -5.31 4.34
N THR A 155 0.93 -4.46 4.53
CA THR A 155 0.95 -3.53 5.67
C THR A 155 0.04 -2.35 5.39
N GLY A 156 -0.86 -2.01 6.32
CA GLY A 156 -1.86 -0.98 6.11
C GLY A 156 -1.81 0.14 7.12
N PHE A 157 -2.87 0.93 7.14
CA PHE A 157 -3.03 2.03 8.07
C PHE A 157 -3.03 1.51 9.53
N GLN A 158 -2.30 2.20 10.42
CA GLN A 158 -2.13 1.89 11.85
C GLN A 158 -1.30 0.65 12.21
N ASP A 159 -0.76 -0.08 11.23
CA ASP A 159 0.14 -1.19 11.52
C ASP A 159 1.46 -0.67 12.11
N VAL A 160 1.97 -1.42 13.10
CA VAL A 160 3.27 -1.17 13.71
C VAL A 160 4.29 -2.13 13.12
N VAL A 161 5.34 -1.58 12.51
CA VAL A 161 6.48 -2.31 11.93
C VAL A 161 7.69 -2.11 12.84
N SER A 162 8.20 -3.19 13.39
CA SER A 162 9.35 -3.20 14.30
C SER A 162 10.52 -3.96 13.66
N ILE A 163 11.72 -3.39 13.75
CA ILE A 163 12.96 -4.03 13.31
C ILE A 163 13.82 -4.28 14.55
N GLU A 164 13.96 -5.54 14.93
CA GLU A 164 14.60 -5.89 16.22
C GLU A 164 16.09 -5.54 16.24
N LYS A 165 16.78 -5.75 15.12
CA LYS A 165 18.22 -5.53 15.03
C LYS A 165 18.63 -4.06 15.18
N SER A 166 17.79 -3.15 14.71
CA SER A 166 18.03 -1.70 14.84
C SER A 166 17.33 -1.07 16.04
N GLY A 167 16.41 -1.79 16.70
CA GLY A 167 15.59 -1.24 17.78
C GLY A 167 14.63 -0.13 17.33
N GLU A 168 14.36 -0.03 16.02
CA GLU A 168 13.51 1.03 15.47
C GLU A 168 12.09 0.52 15.23
N HIS A 169 11.13 1.37 15.61
CA HIS A 169 9.70 1.12 15.45
C HIS A 169 9.07 2.17 14.55
N PHE A 170 8.15 1.71 13.71
CA PHE A 170 7.47 2.55 12.75
C PHE A 170 5.97 2.30 12.77
N ARG A 171 5.18 3.37 12.66
CA ARG A 171 3.73 3.32 12.44
C ARG A 171 3.42 3.74 11.01
N ILE A 172 2.59 2.97 10.32
CA ILE A 172 2.15 3.30 8.97
C ILE A 172 0.95 4.26 9.04
N LEU A 173 1.16 5.49 8.56
CA LEU A 173 0.15 6.55 8.55
C LEU A 173 -0.05 7.12 7.15
N TYR A 174 -1.08 7.93 6.99
CA TYR A 174 -1.29 8.71 5.78
C TYR A 174 -0.66 10.10 5.89
N ASP A 175 -0.03 10.53 4.79
CA ASP A 175 0.36 11.90 4.53
C ASP A 175 -0.85 12.67 3.98
N VAL A 176 -0.84 13.99 4.11
CA VAL A 176 -1.92 14.89 3.66
C VAL A 176 -2.15 14.88 2.14
N LYS A 177 -1.23 14.26 1.40
CA LYS A 177 -1.32 13.99 -0.03
C LYS A 177 -1.95 12.64 -0.38
N GLY A 178 -2.40 11.87 0.60
CA GLY A 178 -2.98 10.53 0.40
C GLY A 178 -1.93 9.44 0.12
N ARG A 179 -0.75 9.55 0.74
CA ARG A 179 0.37 8.60 0.54
C ARG A 179 0.70 7.92 1.86
N PHE A 180 1.14 6.67 1.83
CA PHE A 180 1.69 6.05 3.02
C PHE A 180 3.02 6.70 3.43
N ILE A 181 3.14 6.97 4.72
CA ILE A 181 4.32 7.46 5.40
C ILE A 181 4.68 6.43 6.48
N VAL A 182 5.98 6.21 6.61
CA VAL A 182 6.57 5.41 7.67
C VAL A 182 6.96 6.39 8.77
N HIS A 183 6.14 6.50 9.80
CA HIS A 183 6.35 7.43 10.91
C HIS A 183 7.18 6.73 12.00
N ARG A 184 8.31 7.32 12.40
CA ARG A 184 9.14 6.77 13.50
C ARG A 184 8.42 6.99 14.82
N ILE A 185 8.32 5.95 15.65
CA ILE A 185 7.66 5.99 16.95
C ILE A 185 8.59 5.48 18.05
N THR A 186 8.27 5.78 19.31
CA THR A 186 8.96 5.23 20.48
C THR A 186 8.52 3.79 20.75
N ALA A 187 9.29 3.06 21.55
CA ALA A 187 8.95 1.68 21.94
C ALA A 187 7.63 1.60 22.72
N GLU A 188 7.34 2.59 23.57
CA GLU A 188 6.07 2.68 24.32
C GLU A 188 4.87 2.77 23.38
N GLU A 189 4.93 3.62 22.35
CA GLU A 189 3.85 3.74 21.37
C GLU A 189 3.76 2.50 20.47
N ALA A 190 4.86 1.75 20.30
CA ALA A 190 4.89 0.53 19.50
C ALA A 190 4.16 -0.65 20.17
N THR A 191 3.89 -0.58 21.48
CA THR A 191 3.17 -1.64 22.22
C THR A 191 1.69 -1.71 21.82
N TYR A 192 1.07 -0.57 21.50
CA TYR A 192 -0.35 -0.49 21.18
C TYR A 192 -0.62 -0.03 19.76
N LYS A 193 -1.84 -0.25 19.29
CA LYS A 193 -2.35 0.30 18.04
C LYS A 193 -3.82 0.65 18.12
N LEU A 194 -4.25 1.55 17.25
CA LEU A 194 -5.65 1.95 17.15
C LEU A 194 -6.40 1.09 16.14
N LEU A 195 -7.56 0.59 16.54
CA LEU A 195 -8.42 -0.27 15.73
C LEU A 195 -9.83 0.30 15.63
N LYS A 196 -10.20 0.86 14.47
CA LYS A 196 -11.61 1.20 14.18
C LYS A 196 -12.48 -0.05 14.13
N VAL A 197 -13.61 -0.01 14.84
CA VAL A 197 -14.66 -1.03 14.82
C VAL A 197 -15.50 -0.89 13.55
N LYS A 198 -15.54 -1.96 12.75
CA LYS A 198 -16.37 -2.03 11.53
C LYS A 198 -17.74 -2.62 11.81
N LYS A 199 -17.83 -3.63 12.67
CA LYS A 199 -19.07 -4.34 12.98
C LYS A 199 -19.04 -4.83 14.43
N VAL A 200 -20.19 -4.82 15.08
CA VAL A 200 -20.45 -5.48 16.36
C VAL A 200 -21.50 -6.55 16.10
N GLN A 201 -21.23 -7.79 16.46
CA GLN A 201 -22.11 -8.93 16.16
C GLN A 201 -22.11 -9.93 17.32
N LEU A 202 -23.22 -10.66 17.47
CA LEU A 202 -23.29 -11.83 18.34
C LEU A 202 -22.86 -13.06 17.53
N GLY A 203 -21.90 -13.81 18.05
CA GLY A 203 -21.41 -15.05 17.47
C GLY A 203 -22.22 -16.26 17.95
N ALA A 204 -21.70 -17.45 17.64
CA ALA A 204 -22.25 -18.69 18.17
C ALA A 204 -22.33 -18.65 19.71
N ARG A 205 -23.41 -19.23 20.26
CA ARG A 205 -23.71 -19.23 21.71
C ARG A 205 -23.91 -17.84 22.32
N GLY A 206 -24.31 -16.85 21.51
CA GLY A 206 -24.60 -15.49 22.00
C GLY A 206 -23.37 -14.70 22.43
N VAL A 207 -22.16 -15.12 22.03
CA VAL A 207 -20.91 -14.45 22.43
C VAL A 207 -20.73 -13.15 21.63
N PRO A 208 -20.71 -11.96 22.26
CA PRO A 208 -20.48 -10.71 21.55
C PRO A 208 -19.04 -10.63 21.05
N HIS A 209 -18.88 -10.16 19.81
CA HIS A 209 -17.58 -9.88 19.21
C HIS A 209 -17.62 -8.65 18.32
N ILE A 210 -16.49 -7.95 18.26
CA ILE A 210 -16.26 -6.87 17.30
C ILE A 210 -15.33 -7.32 16.18
N VAL A 211 -15.59 -6.82 14.98
CA VAL A 211 -14.70 -6.95 13.82
C VAL A 211 -14.08 -5.59 13.55
N THR A 212 -12.75 -5.55 13.49
CA THR A 212 -12.00 -4.31 13.29
C THR A 212 -11.63 -4.08 11.83
N HIS A 213 -11.08 -2.90 11.53
CA HIS A 213 -10.69 -2.55 10.16
C HIS A 213 -9.58 -3.42 9.58
N ASP A 214 -8.68 -3.89 10.44
CA ASP A 214 -7.56 -4.83 10.21
C ASP A 214 -8.03 -6.31 10.20
N GLY A 215 -9.34 -6.56 10.11
CA GLY A 215 -9.88 -7.93 10.02
C GLY A 215 -9.71 -8.77 11.30
N ARG A 216 -9.29 -8.18 12.41
CA ARG A 216 -9.23 -8.87 13.71
C ARG A 216 -10.63 -8.99 14.30
N THR A 217 -10.87 -10.11 14.98
CA THR A 217 -12.09 -10.34 15.75
C THR A 217 -11.74 -10.38 17.23
N ILE A 218 -12.32 -9.49 18.02
CA ILE A 218 -12.12 -9.42 19.46
C ILE A 218 -13.42 -9.84 20.14
N ARG A 219 -13.35 -10.86 20.99
CA ARG A 219 -14.49 -11.42 21.72
C ARG A 219 -14.63 -10.73 23.07
N TYR A 220 -15.85 -10.68 23.58
CA TYR A 220 -16.20 -10.02 24.84
C TYR A 220 -15.73 -8.55 24.91
N PRO A 221 -16.09 -7.72 23.90
CA PRO A 221 -15.88 -6.28 23.99
C PRO A 221 -16.77 -5.68 25.09
N ASP A 222 -16.38 -4.52 25.60
CA ASP A 222 -17.25 -3.72 26.45
C ASP A 222 -18.57 -3.37 25.71
N PRO A 223 -19.76 -3.56 26.33
CA PRO A 223 -21.04 -3.21 25.73
C PRO A 223 -21.18 -1.76 25.26
N ALA A 224 -20.39 -0.83 25.81
CA ALA A 224 -20.37 0.57 25.40
C ALA A 224 -19.77 0.79 24.01
N ILE A 225 -18.97 -0.15 23.49
CA ILE A 225 -18.29 -0.04 22.20
C ILE A 225 -19.29 -0.19 21.05
N LYS A 226 -19.41 0.84 20.21
CA LYS A 226 -20.30 0.88 19.05
C LYS A 226 -19.52 0.83 17.73
N VAL A 227 -20.27 0.72 16.64
CA VAL A 227 -19.70 0.74 15.29
C VAL A 227 -19.16 2.14 14.97
N ASN A 228 -17.98 2.19 14.34
CA ASN A 228 -17.17 3.39 14.04
C ASN A 228 -16.33 3.96 15.18
N ASP A 229 -16.51 3.46 16.40
CA ASP A 229 -15.61 3.76 17.50
C ASP A 229 -14.21 3.20 17.22
N THR A 230 -13.21 3.72 17.92
CA THR A 230 -11.83 3.25 17.79
C THR A 230 -11.33 2.71 19.11
N VAL A 231 -10.75 1.52 19.05
CA VAL A 231 -10.26 0.79 20.22
C VAL A 231 -8.75 0.89 20.28
N ARG A 232 -8.19 1.22 21.44
CA ARG A 232 -6.77 1.11 21.74
C ARG A 232 -6.47 -0.33 22.11
N PHE A 233 -5.74 -1.00 21.23
CA PHE A 233 -5.45 -2.43 21.30
C PHE A 233 -3.99 -2.65 21.67
N ASP A 234 -3.75 -3.45 22.70
CA ASP A 234 -2.40 -3.90 23.03
C ASP A 234 -1.99 -5.06 22.12
N ILE A 235 -0.82 -4.94 21.50
CA ILE A 235 -0.34 -5.90 20.51
C ILE A 235 0.12 -7.19 21.17
N GLU A 236 0.70 -7.10 22.38
CA GLU A 236 1.26 -8.24 23.09
C GLU A 236 0.17 -9.09 23.76
N SER A 237 -0.64 -8.49 24.64
CA SER A 237 -1.72 -9.20 25.32
C SER A 237 -2.91 -9.53 24.41
N GLN A 238 -2.99 -8.88 23.24
CA GLN A 238 -4.11 -8.97 22.30
C GLN A 238 -5.46 -8.61 22.93
N LYS A 239 -5.47 -7.70 23.90
CA LYS A 239 -6.66 -7.21 24.60
C LYS A 239 -6.91 -5.73 24.32
N ILE A 240 -8.12 -5.30 24.63
CA ILE A 240 -8.54 -3.90 24.58
C ILE A 240 -8.03 -3.22 25.85
N LEU A 241 -7.34 -2.09 25.69
CA LEU A 241 -6.93 -1.24 26.82
C LEU A 241 -7.97 -0.18 27.10
N ASP A 242 -8.36 0.55 26.05
CA ASP A 242 -9.25 1.71 26.13
C ASP A 242 -9.99 1.85 24.80
N PHE A 243 -11.06 2.63 24.75
CA PHE A 243 -11.77 2.94 23.52
C PHE A 243 -12.19 4.41 23.45
N VAL A 244 -12.35 4.89 22.23
CA VAL A 244 -12.79 6.24 21.92
C VAL A 244 -14.08 6.18 21.12
N ALA A 245 -15.11 6.80 21.68
CA ALA A 245 -16.40 6.95 21.02
C ALA A 245 -16.31 7.87 19.80
N PHE A 246 -17.05 7.52 18.76
CA PHE A 246 -17.27 8.37 17.59
C PHE A 246 -18.36 9.40 17.91
N ASP A 247 -17.94 10.57 18.41
CA ASP A 247 -18.83 11.68 18.73
C ASP A 247 -18.25 13.02 18.24
N THR A 248 -19.09 14.06 18.21
CA THR A 248 -18.68 15.45 18.00
C THR A 248 -17.59 15.84 19.00
N GLY A 249 -16.59 16.59 18.53
CA GLY A 249 -15.41 16.92 19.33
C GLY A 249 -14.30 15.87 19.33
N ALA A 250 -14.52 14.66 18.77
CA ALA A 250 -13.46 13.67 18.63
C ALA A 250 -12.44 14.08 17.55
N ASN A 251 -11.16 13.78 17.79
CA ASN A 251 -10.10 13.96 16.82
C ASN A 251 -10.14 12.81 15.82
N VAL A 252 -10.07 13.14 14.53
CA VAL A 252 -10.15 12.17 13.45
C VAL A 252 -9.05 12.36 12.42
N MET A 253 -8.68 11.27 11.77
CA MET A 253 -7.91 11.25 10.54
C MET A 253 -8.74 10.63 9.42
N VAL A 254 -8.64 11.19 8.22
CA VAL A 254 -9.32 10.64 7.04
C VAL A 254 -8.45 9.58 6.36
N THR A 255 -9.02 8.40 6.15
CA THR A 255 -8.32 7.24 5.59
C THR A 255 -8.57 7.04 4.10
N GLY A 256 -9.50 7.77 3.46
CA GLY A 256 -9.83 7.59 2.05
C GLY A 256 -10.51 8.79 1.38
N GLY A 257 -10.59 8.74 0.04
CA GLY A 257 -11.15 9.82 -0.77
C GLY A 257 -10.18 11.00 -0.99
N ARG A 258 -10.69 12.13 -1.48
CA ARG A 258 -9.86 13.30 -1.85
C ARG A 258 -9.17 13.98 -0.65
N ASN A 259 -9.76 13.84 0.53
CA ASN A 259 -9.30 14.41 1.79
C ASN A 259 -8.44 13.43 2.63
N GLN A 260 -8.00 12.31 2.05
CA GLN A 260 -7.16 11.31 2.73
C GLN A 260 -5.89 11.94 3.34
N GLY A 261 -5.59 11.53 4.57
CA GLY A 261 -4.45 12.00 5.36
C GLY A 261 -4.64 13.36 6.05
N ARG A 262 -5.81 14.00 5.87
CA ARG A 262 -6.18 15.18 6.67
C ARG A 262 -6.63 14.76 8.07
N ALA A 263 -6.35 15.60 9.05
CA ALA A 263 -6.78 15.39 10.43
C ALA A 263 -7.38 16.65 11.03
N GLY A 264 -8.43 16.45 11.82
CA GLY A 264 -9.20 17.54 12.41
C GLY A 264 -10.20 17.02 13.45
N ILE A 265 -11.10 17.89 13.88
CA ILE A 265 -12.12 17.60 14.89
C ILE A 265 -13.47 17.43 14.19
N ILE A 266 -14.28 16.46 14.62
CA ILE A 266 -15.65 16.30 14.12
C ILE A 266 -16.50 17.48 14.62
N THR A 267 -17.08 18.25 13.71
CA THR A 267 -18.03 19.32 14.05
C THR A 267 -19.46 18.82 14.06
N GLY A 268 -19.82 17.96 13.12
CA GLY A 268 -21.17 17.44 13.00
C GLY A 268 -21.27 16.26 12.04
N ARG A 269 -22.36 15.52 12.16
CA ARG A 269 -22.70 14.39 11.29
C ARG A 269 -24.07 14.63 10.66
N GLU A 270 -24.11 14.58 9.34
CA GLU A 270 -25.33 14.57 8.56
C GLU A 270 -25.73 13.13 8.26
N ARG A 271 -26.94 12.75 8.67
CA ARG A 271 -27.48 11.41 8.48
C ARG A 271 -28.41 11.41 7.27
N HIS A 272 -28.12 10.54 6.31
CA HIS A 272 -28.97 10.36 5.13
C HIS A 272 -29.59 8.97 5.16
N LEU A 273 -30.92 8.91 5.29
CA LEU A 273 -31.64 7.64 5.27
C LEU A 273 -31.52 6.99 3.88
N GLY A 274 -31.00 5.76 3.83
CA GLY A 274 -30.73 5.04 2.59
C GLY A 274 -29.48 5.52 1.82
N GLY A 275 -28.79 6.56 2.31
CA GLY A 275 -27.61 7.14 1.70
C GLY A 275 -26.31 6.89 2.49
N PHE A 276 -25.24 7.55 2.07
CA PHE A 276 -23.99 7.58 2.82
C PHE A 276 -24.01 8.75 3.79
N ASP A 277 -23.83 8.48 5.07
CA ASP A 277 -23.67 9.53 6.08
C ASP A 277 -22.41 10.36 5.82
N ILE A 278 -22.56 11.69 5.96
CA ILE A 278 -21.51 12.67 5.75
C ILE A 278 -21.07 13.22 7.12
N VAL A 279 -19.77 13.37 7.28
CA VAL A 279 -19.16 13.91 8.50
C VAL A 279 -18.42 15.19 8.13
N HIS A 280 -18.75 16.26 8.86
CA HIS A 280 -18.07 17.54 8.76
C HIS A 280 -16.92 17.58 9.76
N ILE A 281 -15.74 17.98 9.28
CA ILE A 281 -14.49 17.98 10.03
C ILE A 281 -13.85 19.35 9.88
N ARG A 282 -13.35 19.88 10.98
CA ARG A 282 -12.60 21.15 11.04
C ARG A 282 -11.12 20.87 11.32
N ASP A 283 -10.24 21.30 10.43
CA ASP A 283 -8.79 21.25 10.65
C ASP A 283 -8.35 22.22 11.75
N VAL A 284 -7.13 22.07 12.25
CA VAL A 284 -6.51 22.98 13.25
C VAL A 284 -6.43 24.44 12.77
N LEU A 285 -6.32 24.66 11.45
CA LEU A 285 -6.34 26.01 10.85
C LEU A 285 -7.75 26.58 10.63
N GLY A 286 -8.80 25.93 11.17
CA GLY A 286 -10.19 26.37 10.99
C GLY A 286 -10.76 26.10 9.59
N ARG A 287 -10.09 25.27 8.77
CA ARG A 287 -10.57 24.89 7.44
C ARG A 287 -11.57 23.73 7.57
N ASP A 288 -12.79 23.96 7.12
CA ASP A 288 -13.85 22.95 7.14
C ASP A 288 -13.83 22.10 5.86
N PHE A 289 -14.11 20.80 6.01
CA PHE A 289 -14.27 19.86 4.90
C PHE A 289 -15.13 18.68 5.32
N SER A 290 -15.68 17.98 4.32
CA SER A 290 -16.58 16.85 4.55
C SER A 290 -16.05 15.56 3.94
N THR A 291 -16.37 14.44 4.58
CA THR A 291 -16.08 13.10 4.07
C THR A 291 -17.19 12.11 4.44
N ARG A 292 -17.23 10.97 3.75
CA ARG A 292 -18.14 9.87 4.13
C ARG A 292 -17.71 9.26 5.46
N LEU A 293 -18.68 8.84 6.27
CA LEU A 293 -18.46 8.15 7.56
C LEU A 293 -17.47 6.96 7.47
N SER A 294 -17.50 6.22 6.36
CA SER A 294 -16.60 5.09 6.11
C SER A 294 -15.12 5.47 6.15
N ASN A 295 -14.80 6.69 5.71
CA ASN A 295 -13.44 7.18 5.52
C ASN A 295 -12.91 7.92 6.76
N VAL A 296 -13.72 8.08 7.80
CA VAL A 296 -13.32 8.75 9.04
C VAL A 296 -12.75 7.71 10.00
N PHE A 297 -11.63 8.03 10.65
CA PHE A 297 -11.02 7.19 11.68
C PHE A 297 -10.73 8.04 12.91
N VAL A 298 -11.21 7.62 14.08
CA VAL A 298 -11.02 8.37 15.32
C VAL A 298 -9.63 8.08 15.87
N ILE A 299 -8.88 9.13 16.19
CA ILE A 299 -7.51 9.03 16.68
C ILE A 299 -7.37 9.47 18.15
N GLY A 300 -8.37 10.14 18.73
CA GLY A 300 -8.34 10.59 20.12
C GLY A 300 -9.50 11.51 20.46
N THR A 301 -9.47 12.07 21.67
CA THR A 301 -10.49 12.97 22.21
C THR A 301 -9.88 14.31 22.60
N ASN A 302 -10.71 15.35 22.69
CA ASN A 302 -10.36 16.65 23.29
C ASN A 302 -9.11 17.31 22.68
N GLY A 303 -8.96 17.25 21.35
CA GLY A 303 -7.81 17.87 20.68
C GLY A 303 -6.50 17.09 20.79
N LYS A 304 -6.39 16.09 21.67
CA LYS A 304 -5.17 15.30 21.86
C LYS A 304 -5.27 13.96 21.11
N PRO A 305 -4.45 13.73 20.06
CA PRO A 305 -4.38 12.42 19.43
C PRO A 305 -3.72 11.40 20.36
N MET A 306 -4.20 10.15 20.35
CA MET A 306 -3.61 9.03 21.09
C MET A 306 -2.34 8.48 20.42
N ILE A 307 -2.03 8.94 19.21
CA ILE A 307 -0.86 8.53 18.43
C ILE A 307 -0.01 9.74 18.09
N SER A 308 1.27 9.50 17.83
CA SER A 308 2.14 10.52 17.26
C SER A 308 1.75 10.80 15.80
N MET A 309 1.63 12.10 15.48
CA MET A 309 1.18 12.56 14.17
C MET A 309 2.37 12.91 13.28
N PRO A 310 2.26 12.65 11.96
CA PRO A 310 3.32 12.99 11.02
C PRO A 310 3.52 14.50 10.91
N ARG A 311 4.69 14.91 10.39
CA ARG A 311 5.06 16.33 10.23
C ARG A 311 3.94 17.11 9.52
N GLY A 312 3.48 18.18 10.16
CA GLY A 312 2.36 19.01 9.68
C GLY A 312 1.00 18.64 10.28
N GLY A 313 0.93 17.64 11.17
CA GLY A 313 -0.25 17.37 11.99
C GLY A 313 -1.52 16.97 11.22
N GLY A 314 -1.38 16.59 9.95
CA GLY A 314 -2.53 16.31 9.08
C GLY A 314 -3.19 17.56 8.46
N VAL A 315 -2.56 18.74 8.55
CA VAL A 315 -3.10 19.97 7.95
C VAL A 315 -2.72 20.07 6.48
N LYS A 316 -3.71 20.28 5.61
CA LYS A 316 -3.48 20.44 4.17
C LYS A 316 -3.29 21.89 3.80
N LEU A 317 -2.07 22.23 3.37
CA LEU A 317 -1.77 23.53 2.78
C LEU A 317 -2.39 23.67 1.38
N THR A 318 -2.69 24.91 1.00
CA THR A 318 -3.09 25.22 -0.38
C THR A 318 -1.91 25.06 -1.32
N ILE A 319 -2.18 25.00 -2.64
CA ILE A 319 -1.12 24.80 -3.65
C ILE A 319 -0.12 25.96 -3.61
N THR A 320 -0.60 27.19 -3.40
CA THR A 320 0.24 28.39 -3.28
C THR A 320 1.07 28.37 -2.01
N GLU A 321 0.45 28.06 -0.86
CA GLU A 321 1.18 27.93 0.42
C GLU A 321 2.29 26.87 0.34
N GLU A 322 1.99 25.72 -0.29
CA GLU A 322 2.98 24.66 -0.46
C GLU A 322 4.12 25.09 -1.40
N ARG A 323 3.82 25.84 -2.47
CA ARG A 323 4.82 26.39 -3.39
C ARG A 323 5.75 27.37 -2.66
N ASP A 324 5.20 28.28 -1.88
CA ASP A 324 5.96 29.30 -1.17
C ASP A 324 6.80 28.68 -0.05
N GLN A 325 6.23 27.71 0.67
CA GLN A 325 6.98 26.95 1.67
C GLN A 325 8.16 26.19 1.05
N ARG A 326 7.97 25.60 -0.14
CA ARG A 326 9.07 24.94 -0.87
C ARG A 326 10.12 25.92 -1.35
N ARG A 327 9.74 27.12 -1.80
CA ARG A 327 10.69 28.19 -2.21
C ARG A 327 11.54 28.64 -1.03
N ARG A 328 10.90 28.98 0.10
CA ARG A 328 11.60 29.33 1.34
C ARG A 328 12.56 28.23 1.80
N GLN A 329 12.17 26.96 1.67
CA GLN A 329 13.06 25.83 2.00
C GLN A 329 14.24 25.67 1.05
N LYS A 330 14.12 26.06 -0.23
CA LYS A 330 15.22 26.05 -1.19
C LYS A 330 16.18 27.22 -0.93
N GLU A 331 15.63 28.41 -0.74
CA GLU A 331 16.38 29.61 -0.37
C GLU A 331 17.18 29.39 0.91
N ALA A 332 16.55 28.81 1.96
CA ALA A 332 17.23 28.46 3.21
C ALA A 332 18.32 27.39 3.05
N ARG A 333 18.30 26.60 1.97
CA ARG A 333 19.34 25.62 1.62
C ARG A 333 20.42 26.20 0.70
N GLY A 334 20.32 27.48 0.32
CA GLY A 334 21.22 28.12 -0.64
C GLY A 334 21.11 27.56 -2.06
N GLN A 335 19.94 27.04 -2.45
CA GLN A 335 19.67 26.46 -3.77
C GLN A 335 18.75 27.31 -4.63
#